data_AF-A0A2E5S0P0-F1
#
_entry.id   AF-A0A2E5S0P0-F1
#
_cell.length_a   1.000
_cell.length_b   1.000
_cell.length_c   1.000
_cell.angle_alpha   90.00
_cell.angle_beta   90.00
_cell.angle_gamma   90.00
#
_symmetry.space_group_name_H-M   'P 1'
#
loop_
_entity.id
_entity.type
_entity.pdbx_description
1 polymer ?
#
loop_
_entity_poly.entity_id
_entity_poly.type
_entity_poly.pdbx_seq_one_letter_code
_entity_poly.pdbx_strand_id
1 'polypeptide(L)'
;MKKLRNYLPLLLFALFCFSLAAANWQNRRGHSLPEEQAATVCSETCDRFVSCAASQLPPNMPASTFRSGCYSGCMKHAGTVKDCLDRGASTCEEIMQCSLKSHFKKQ
;
A
#
# COMPACT_ATOMS: atom_id res chain seq x y z
N MET A 1 21.57 -42.09 13.46
CA MET A 1 20.51 -42.20 12.42
C MET A 1 19.09 -42.11 12.98
N LYS A 2 18.67 -42.91 13.98
CA LYS A 2 17.27 -42.91 14.49
C LYS A 2 16.81 -41.58 15.12
N LYS A 3 17.68 -40.89 15.85
CA LYS A 3 17.34 -39.58 16.44
C LYS A 3 16.97 -38.53 15.37
N LEU A 4 17.74 -38.44 14.28
CA LEU A 4 17.50 -37.48 13.19
C LEU A 4 16.14 -37.69 12.51
N ARG A 5 15.73 -38.96 12.34
CA ARG A 5 14.43 -39.30 11.73
C ARG A 5 13.23 -38.89 12.58
N ASN A 6 13.39 -38.81 13.91
CA ASN A 6 12.33 -38.34 14.81
C ASN A 6 12.17 -36.82 14.83
N TYR A 7 13.20 -36.05 14.48
CA TYR A 7 13.13 -34.58 14.39
C TYR A 7 12.70 -34.08 13.00
N LEU A 8 12.70 -34.96 11.99
CA LEU A 8 12.28 -34.64 10.62
C LEU A 8 10.90 -33.96 10.51
N PRO A 9 9.81 -34.45 11.17
CA PRO A 9 8.52 -33.76 11.11
C PRO A 9 8.56 -32.36 11.75
N LEU A 10 9.36 -32.19 12.80
CA LEU A 10 9.54 -30.88 13.46
C LEU A 10 10.29 -29.88 12.56
N LEU A 11 11.30 -30.35 11.82
CA LEU A 11 12.04 -29.55 10.86
C LEU A 11 11.15 -29.12 9.67
N LEU A 12 10.32 -30.03 9.15
CA LEU A 12 9.37 -29.71 8.09
C LEU A 12 8.33 -28.69 8.55
N PHE A 13 7.80 -28.84 9.76
CA PHE A 13 6.87 -27.87 10.34
C PHE A 13 7.52 -26.49 10.54
N ALA A 14 8.77 -26.45 11.02
CA ALA A 14 9.53 -25.21 11.16
C ALA A 14 9.75 -24.51 9.80
N LEU A 15 10.07 -25.26 8.75
CA LEU A 15 10.22 -24.72 7.38
C LEU A 15 8.90 -24.18 6.82
N PHE A 16 7.78 -24.87 7.10
CA PHE A 16 6.45 -24.44 6.67
C PHE A 16 6.02 -23.15 7.40
N CYS A 17 6.25 -23.07 8.71
CA CYS A 17 5.99 -21.86 9.49
C CYS A 17 6.87 -20.69 9.04
N PHE A 18 8.15 -20.94 8.74
CA PHE A 18 9.06 -19.90 8.26
C PHE A 18 8.66 -19.35 6.89
N SER A 19 8.20 -20.21 5.98
CA SER A 19 7.73 -19.79 4.65
C SER A 19 6.41 -19.01 4.70
N LEU A 20 5.46 -19.40 5.55
CA LEU A 20 4.26 -18.61 5.83
C LEU A 20 4.58 -17.24 6.44
N ALA A 21 5.51 -17.19 7.40
CA ALA A 21 5.96 -15.95 8.00
C ALA A 21 6.68 -15.05 6.97
N ALA A 22 7.52 -15.63 6.12
CA ALA A 22 8.21 -14.92 5.05
C ALA A 22 7.25 -14.37 4.00
N ALA A 23 6.24 -15.14 3.58
CA ALA A 23 5.20 -14.69 2.66
C ALA A 23 4.37 -13.54 3.26
N ASN A 24 4.00 -13.64 4.54
CA ASN A 24 3.30 -12.57 5.25
C ASN A 24 4.19 -11.32 5.42
N TRP A 25 5.49 -11.51 5.63
CA TRP A 25 6.47 -10.42 5.68
C TRP A 25 6.68 -9.73 4.33
N GLN A 26 6.75 -10.49 3.23
CA GLN A 26 6.81 -9.94 1.87
C GLN A 26 5.56 -9.15 1.53
N ASN A 27 4.38 -9.62 1.96
CA ASN A 27 3.14 -8.87 1.85
C ASN A 27 3.14 -7.54 2.63
N ARG A 28 3.97 -7.41 3.68
CA ARG A 28 4.07 -6.17 4.48
C ARG A 28 5.19 -5.23 4.06
N ARG A 29 6.15 -5.67 3.26
CA ARG A 29 7.16 -4.76 2.72
C ARG A 29 6.58 -4.12 1.48
N GLY A 30 6.31 -2.81 1.60
CA GLY A 30 6.15 -1.94 0.45
C GLY A 30 7.37 -2.10 -0.45
N HIS A 31 7.24 -2.97 -1.44
CA HIS A 31 8.15 -3.04 -2.55
C HIS A 31 8.14 -1.68 -3.22
N SER A 32 9.32 -1.20 -3.64
CA SER A 32 9.38 -0.15 -4.66
C SER A 32 8.60 -0.68 -5.87
N LEU A 33 7.42 -0.12 -6.12
CA LEU A 33 6.70 -0.46 -7.34
C LEU A 33 7.58 -0.07 -8.54
N PRO A 34 7.58 -0.87 -9.61
CA PRO A 34 8.08 -0.41 -10.90
C PRO A 34 7.48 0.95 -11.23
N GLU A 35 8.29 1.87 -11.77
CA GLU A 35 7.88 3.26 -12.01
C GLU A 35 6.56 3.37 -12.80
N GLU A 36 6.40 2.51 -13.80
CA GLU A 36 5.18 2.43 -14.62
C GLU A 36 3.94 2.03 -13.80
N GLN A 37 4.09 1.05 -12.90
CA GLN A 37 3.00 0.62 -12.02
C GLN A 37 2.70 1.68 -10.96
N ALA A 38 3.73 2.35 -10.44
CA ALA A 38 3.58 3.47 -9.50
C ALA A 38 2.79 4.61 -10.14
N ALA A 39 3.14 5.00 -11.37
CA ALA A 39 2.43 6.03 -12.11
C ALA A 39 0.95 5.68 -12.33
N THR A 40 0.67 4.42 -12.70
CA THR A 40 -0.70 3.94 -12.91
C THR A 40 -1.52 3.99 -11.62
N VAL A 41 -0.99 3.41 -10.53
CA VAL A 41 -1.66 3.41 -9.22
C VAL A 41 -1.88 4.84 -8.74
N CYS A 42 -0.89 5.72 -8.86
CA CYS A 42 -1.00 7.09 -8.40
C CYS A 42 -1.95 7.94 -9.25
N SER A 43 -2.00 7.73 -10.57
CA SER A 43 -2.97 8.41 -11.43
C SER A 43 -4.40 8.04 -11.03
N GLU A 44 -4.69 6.74 -10.92
CA GLU A 44 -6.04 6.27 -10.59
C GLU A 44 -6.46 6.71 -9.18
N THR A 45 -5.56 6.60 -8.21
CA THR A 45 -5.81 7.02 -6.82
C THR A 45 -6.10 8.51 -6.73
N CYS A 46 -5.29 9.34 -7.41
CA CYS A 46 -5.45 10.77 -7.35
C CYS A 46 -6.65 11.28 -8.16
N ASP A 47 -7.08 10.58 -9.20
CA ASP A 47 -8.32 10.92 -9.92
C ASP A 47 -9.55 10.62 -9.05
N ARG A 48 -9.52 9.52 -8.29
CA ARG A 48 -10.53 9.26 -7.25
C ARG A 48 -10.50 10.33 -6.17
N PHE A 49 -9.31 10.69 -5.67
CA PHE A 49 -9.13 11.77 -4.70
C PHE A 49 -9.75 13.09 -5.19
N VAL A 50 -9.45 13.52 -6.42
CA VAL A 50 -9.96 14.77 -6.98
C VAL A 50 -11.47 14.73 -7.12
N SER A 51 -12.03 13.61 -7.57
CA SER A 51 -13.49 13.42 -7.68
C SER A 51 -14.18 13.50 -6.31
N CYS A 52 -13.57 12.91 -5.29
CA CYS A 52 -14.01 12.99 -3.91
C CYS A 52 -13.94 14.42 -3.36
N ALA A 53 -12.80 15.08 -3.55
CA ALA A 53 -12.56 16.44 -3.08
C ALA A 53 -13.51 17.43 -3.78
N ALA A 54 -13.80 17.24 -5.07
CA ALA A 54 -14.75 18.09 -5.80
C ALA A 54 -16.17 18.08 -5.22
N SER A 55 -16.55 16.98 -4.54
CA SER A 55 -17.87 16.86 -3.90
C SER A 55 -17.94 17.53 -2.52
N GLN A 56 -16.79 17.81 -1.89
CA GLN A 56 -16.69 18.40 -0.55
C GLN A 56 -16.17 19.83 -0.56
N LEU A 57 -15.40 20.20 -1.58
CA LEU A 57 -14.82 21.53 -1.72
C LEU A 57 -15.89 22.53 -2.20
N PRO A 58 -15.83 23.78 -1.71
CA PRO A 58 -16.68 24.83 -2.24
C PRO A 58 -16.37 25.08 -3.73
N PRO A 59 -17.34 25.56 -4.52
CA PRO A 59 -17.20 25.76 -5.97
C PRO A 59 -16.03 26.70 -6.36
N ASN A 60 -15.53 27.48 -5.40
CA ASN A 60 -14.43 28.43 -5.57
C ASN A 60 -13.05 27.75 -5.49
N MET A 61 -12.98 26.49 -5.03
CA MET A 61 -11.75 25.71 -4.92
C MET A 61 -11.78 24.52 -5.89
N PRO A 62 -11.13 24.64 -7.07
CA PRO A 62 -11.09 23.54 -7.99
C PRO A 62 -10.23 22.39 -7.42
N ALA A 63 -10.83 21.21 -7.29
CA ALA A 63 -10.18 20.01 -6.77
C ALA A 63 -8.94 19.58 -7.60
N SER A 64 -8.87 19.98 -8.87
CA SER A 64 -7.72 19.77 -9.76
C SER A 64 -6.43 20.39 -9.21
N THR A 65 -6.53 21.41 -8.36
CA THR A 65 -5.39 22.03 -7.66
C THR A 65 -4.66 21.03 -6.76
N PHE A 66 -5.36 20.04 -6.23
CA PHE A 66 -4.78 19.02 -5.34
C PHE A 66 -4.20 17.82 -6.10
N ARG A 67 -4.46 17.70 -7.41
CA ARG A 67 -4.04 16.54 -8.22
C ARG A 67 -2.53 16.40 -8.27
N SER A 68 -1.81 17.51 -8.50
CA SER A 68 -0.36 17.52 -8.56
C SER A 68 0.28 17.19 -7.21
N GLY A 69 -0.26 17.74 -6.12
CA GLY A 69 0.16 17.45 -4.75
C GLY A 69 -0.08 15.98 -4.38
N CYS A 70 -1.26 15.45 -4.68
CA CYS A 70 -1.58 14.04 -4.51
C CYS A 70 -0.63 13.14 -5.29
N TYR A 71 -0.40 13.43 -6.58
CA TYR A 71 0.45 12.61 -7.43
C TYR A 71 1.90 12.61 -6.95
N SER A 72 2.43 13.79 -6.59
CA SER A 72 3.78 13.93 -6.02
C SER A 72 3.96 13.17 -4.71
N GLY A 73 2.98 13.26 -3.79
CA GLY A 73 2.98 12.52 -2.53
C GLY A 73 2.86 11.01 -2.74
N CYS A 74 1.95 10.60 -3.63
CA CYS A 74 1.75 9.20 -3.97
C CYS A 74 3.01 8.59 -4.59
N MET A 75 3.66 9.24 -5.56
CA MET A 75 4.88 8.72 -6.20
C MET A 75 6.01 8.49 -5.20
N LYS A 76 6.17 9.36 -4.20
CA LYS A 76 7.15 9.18 -3.10
C LYS A 76 6.86 7.95 -2.23
N HIS A 77 5.60 7.52 -2.18
CA HIS A 77 5.11 6.47 -1.29
C HIS A 77 4.25 5.42 -2.01
N ALA A 78 4.49 5.16 -3.29
CA ALA A 78 3.59 4.39 -4.14
C ALA A 78 3.37 2.97 -3.61
N GLY A 79 4.40 2.34 -3.03
CA GLY A 79 4.30 1.05 -2.35
C GLY A 79 3.37 1.05 -1.15
N THR A 80 3.33 2.14 -0.39
CA THR A 80 2.41 2.29 0.75
C THR A 80 0.99 2.57 0.28
N VAL A 81 0.82 3.37 -0.77
CA VAL A 81 -0.51 3.63 -1.36
C VAL A 81 -1.09 2.34 -1.93
N LYS A 82 -0.31 1.56 -2.68
CA LYS A 82 -0.73 0.26 -3.20
C LYS A 82 -1.11 -0.73 -2.09
N ASP A 83 -0.27 -0.90 -1.07
CA ASP A 83 -0.59 -1.75 0.09
C ASP A 83 -1.87 -1.31 0.80
N CYS A 84 -2.12 0.00 0.88
CA CYS A 84 -3.34 0.54 1.47
C CYS A 84 -4.59 0.21 0.63
N LEU A 85 -4.50 0.33 -0.69
CA LEU A 85 -5.57 -0.07 -1.62
C LEU A 85 -5.82 -1.58 -1.58
N ASP A 86 -4.76 -2.38 -1.55
CA ASP A 86 -4.84 -3.84 -1.50
C ASP A 86 -5.47 -4.33 -0.17
N ARG A 87 -5.47 -3.51 0.89
CA ARG A 87 -6.20 -3.77 2.15
C ARG A 87 -7.69 -3.44 2.09
N GLY A 88 -8.19 -3.01 0.94
CA GLY A 88 -9.61 -2.73 0.70
C GLY A 88 -10.02 -1.27 0.83
N ALA A 89 -9.06 -0.34 0.88
CA ALA A 89 -9.37 1.08 0.83
C ALA A 89 -10.09 1.39 -0.49
N SER A 90 -11.38 1.71 -0.40
CA SER A 90 -12.26 1.89 -1.55
C SER A 90 -13.14 3.13 -1.43
N THR A 91 -13.31 3.65 -0.22
CA THR A 91 -14.00 4.91 0.01
C THR A 91 -13.07 6.10 -0.19
N CYS A 92 -13.67 7.26 -0.46
CA CYS A 92 -12.94 8.53 -0.56
C CYS A 92 -12.03 8.78 0.63
N GLU A 93 -12.56 8.63 1.85
CA GLU A 93 -11.83 8.93 3.07
C GLU A 93 -10.65 7.97 3.29
N GLU A 94 -10.83 6.68 3.02
CA GLU A 94 -9.76 5.69 3.09
C GLU A 94 -8.66 5.99 2.07
N ILE A 95 -9.01 6.34 0.83
CA ILE A 95 -8.05 6.70 -0.21
C ILE A 95 -7.25 7.97 0.17
N MET A 96 -7.91 8.97 0.76
CA MET A 96 -7.23 10.16 1.30
C MET A 96 -6.25 9.78 2.42
N GLN A 97 -6.67 8.90 3.32
CA GLN A 97 -5.85 8.38 4.41
C GLN A 97 -4.64 7.58 3.89
N CYS A 98 -4.77 6.82 2.81
CA CYS A 98 -3.64 6.08 2.21
C CYS A 98 -2.47 7.00 1.80
N SER A 99 -2.79 8.20 1.32
CA SER A 99 -1.80 9.19 0.87
C SER A 99 -1.23 10.04 2.01
N LEU A 100 -2.00 10.25 3.08
CA LEU A 100 -1.59 11.02 4.27
C LEU A 100 -0.83 10.16 5.31
N LYS A 101 -1.24 8.91 5.51
CA LYS A 101 -0.68 8.03 6.55
C LYS A 101 0.75 7.56 6.23
N SER A 102 1.12 7.56 4.95
CA SER A 102 2.51 7.35 4.49
C SER A 102 3.46 8.47 4.98
N HIS A 103 2.96 9.68 5.17
CA HIS A 103 3.70 10.81 5.74
C HIS A 103 3.87 10.70 7.27
N PHE A 104 2.88 10.17 8.01
CA PHE A 104 2.91 10.14 9.48
C PHE A 104 3.65 8.95 10.09
N LYS A 105 3.91 7.87 9.35
CA LYS A 105 4.64 6.70 9.88
C LYS A 105 6.15 6.92 10.02
N LYS A 106 6.64 8.14 9.75
CA LYS A 106 8.07 8.54 9.79
C LYS A 106 8.37 9.72 10.73
N GLN A 107 7.42 10.17 11.55
CA GLN A 107 7.73 11.11 12.65
C GLN A 107 7.77 10.38 13.97
#